data_AF-A0A1J7IK61-F1
#
_entry.id   AF-A0A1J7IK61-F1
#
_cell.length_a   1.000
_cell.length_b   1.000
_cell.length_c   1.000
_cell.angle_alpha   90.00
_cell.angle_beta   90.00
_cell.angle_gamma   90.00
#
_symmetry.space_group_name_H-M   'P 1'
#
loop_
_entity.id
_entity.type
_entity.pdbx_description
1 polymer ?
#
loop_
_entity_poly.entity_id
_entity_poly.type
_entity_poly.pdbx_seq_one_letter_code
_entity_poly.pdbx_strand_id
1 'polypeptide(L)'
;MGDTCWRDIQNFPEFVVARTRGQVRSDGVCISNNLNWIVVSKCNSFRQFVIASLDLVEETFTQLSMPCGFDEVYLEVPIEELYVFLGVLMDCLCISYDDFNKGTNFVVWQMKEFGVQKSWTKLLNVSYHDLQLDCKLGKRGHRLSLFPLRMYKNGDFVITVVHYHHFEAIMYNQRDNRVKHFKTKSMNWIFETDYIESLVSPL
;
A
#
# COMPACT_ATOMS: atom_id res chain seq x y z
N MET A 1 -10.45 -39.25 2.56
CA MET A 1 -10.05 -38.80 3.91
C MET A 1 -8.93 -37.80 3.69
N GLY A 2 -9.25 -36.50 3.65
CA GLY A 2 -8.25 -35.46 3.49
C GLY A 2 -7.63 -35.17 4.85
N ASP A 3 -6.31 -35.12 4.93
CA ASP A 3 -5.60 -34.77 6.15
C ASP A 3 -5.98 -33.35 6.57
N THR A 4 -6.84 -33.25 7.59
CA THR A 4 -7.29 -31.99 8.21
C THR A 4 -6.40 -31.63 9.39
N CYS A 5 -5.12 -31.37 9.13
CA CYS A 5 -4.23 -30.80 10.14
C CYS A 5 -3.51 -29.60 9.57
N TRP A 6 -3.60 -28.48 10.29
CA TRP A 6 -2.72 -27.34 10.10
C TRP A 6 -1.26 -27.82 10.09
N ARG A 7 -0.49 -27.38 9.11
CA ARG A 7 0.94 -27.67 8.99
C ARG A 7 1.73 -26.39 8.81
N ASP A 8 2.94 -26.38 9.32
CA ASP A 8 3.82 -25.21 9.21
C ASP A 8 4.41 -25.11 7.81
N ILE A 9 4.40 -23.90 7.26
CA ILE A 9 5.22 -23.54 6.10
C ILE A 9 6.59 -23.16 6.65
N GLN A 10 7.56 -24.08 6.56
CA GLN A 10 8.92 -23.81 6.99
C GLN A 10 9.59 -22.75 6.08
N ASN A 11 10.58 -22.02 6.60
CA ASN A 11 11.42 -21.03 5.88
C ASN A 11 10.94 -19.56 5.86
N PHE A 12 10.21 -19.07 6.87
CA PHE A 12 10.00 -17.62 6.97
C PHE A 12 11.28 -16.91 7.46
N PRO A 13 11.85 -15.93 6.72
CA PRO A 13 13.01 -15.19 7.19
C PRO A 13 12.69 -14.40 8.46
N GLU A 14 13.71 -14.13 9.29
CA GLU A 14 13.57 -13.31 10.48
C GLU A 14 13.27 -11.84 10.10
N PHE A 15 11.99 -11.50 9.98
CA PHE A 15 11.54 -10.14 9.72
C PHE A 15 10.96 -9.49 10.98
N VAL A 16 11.14 -8.18 11.10
CA VAL A 16 10.40 -7.38 12.08
C VAL A 16 9.14 -6.87 11.41
N VAL A 17 7.99 -7.10 12.03
CA VAL A 17 6.72 -6.50 11.61
C VAL A 17 6.90 -4.99 11.51
N ALA A 18 6.59 -4.41 10.36
CA ALA A 18 6.56 -2.97 10.18
C ALA A 18 5.48 -2.37 11.08
N ARG A 19 5.83 -2.01 12.32
CA ARG A 19 4.93 -1.26 13.21
C ARG A 19 4.90 0.19 12.76
N THR A 20 4.24 0.46 11.64
CA THR A 20 3.91 1.83 11.24
C THR A 20 2.88 2.36 12.24
N ARG A 21 3.03 3.58 12.75
CA ARG A 21 2.07 4.22 13.69
C ARG A 21 0.72 4.58 13.05
N GLY A 22 0.34 3.88 11.98
CA GLY A 22 -0.67 4.30 11.02
C GLY A 22 -2.06 3.87 11.47
N GLN A 23 -3.06 4.63 11.00
CA GLN A 23 -4.47 4.35 11.26
C GLN A 23 -5.00 3.18 10.42
N VAL A 24 -4.25 2.76 9.39
CA VAL A 24 -4.60 1.67 8.47
C VAL A 24 -3.56 0.57 8.60
N ARG A 25 -4.01 -0.67 8.83
CA ARG A 25 -3.14 -1.84 8.87
C ARG A 25 -2.71 -2.22 7.46
N SER A 26 -1.42 -2.54 7.30
CA SER A 26 -0.90 -3.19 6.10
C SER A 26 -1.37 -4.64 6.15
N ASP A 27 -2.60 -4.86 5.69
CA ASP A 27 -3.16 -6.20 5.52
C ASP A 27 -2.58 -6.79 4.24
N GLY A 28 -2.17 -8.06 4.27
CA GLY A 28 -1.52 -8.69 3.12
C GLY A 28 -2.42 -8.71 1.89
N VAL A 29 -1.84 -8.53 0.71
CA VAL A 29 -2.54 -8.47 -0.58
C VAL A 29 -2.21 -9.66 -1.45
N CYS A 30 -3.22 -10.19 -2.14
CA CYS A 30 -3.05 -11.33 -3.04
C CYS A 30 -2.91 -10.85 -4.49
N ILE A 31 -1.89 -11.34 -5.19
CA ILE A 31 -1.71 -11.15 -6.64
C ILE A 31 -0.90 -12.33 -7.19
N SER A 32 -1.28 -12.85 -8.35
CA SER A 32 -0.57 -13.97 -9.00
C SER A 32 -0.33 -15.17 -8.07
N ASN A 33 -1.36 -15.59 -7.32
CA ASN A 33 -1.30 -16.65 -6.30
C ASN A 33 -0.31 -16.41 -5.14
N ASN A 34 0.20 -15.20 -5.00
CA ASN A 34 1.13 -14.83 -3.95
C ASN A 34 0.43 -13.92 -2.93
N LEU A 35 0.57 -14.22 -1.64
CA LEU A 35 0.19 -13.31 -0.55
C LEU A 35 1.39 -12.43 -0.21
N ASN A 36 1.21 -11.11 -0.30
CA ASN A 36 2.28 -10.13 -0.18
C ASN A 36 2.02 -9.16 0.97
N TRP A 37 3.02 -8.83 1.78
CA TRP A 37 2.90 -7.80 2.82
C TRP A 37 4.22 -7.11 3.07
N ILE A 38 4.14 -5.89 3.61
CA ILE A 38 5.30 -5.09 3.91
C ILE A 38 5.93 -5.54 5.24
N VAL A 39 7.24 -5.72 5.24
CA VAL A 39 8.03 -6.03 6.44
C VAL A 39 9.28 -5.16 6.51
N VAL A 40 9.89 -5.07 7.70
CA VAL A 40 11.20 -4.44 7.87
C VAL A 40 12.25 -5.53 7.98
N SER A 41 13.15 -5.57 7.00
CA SER A 41 14.34 -6.41 7.01
C SER A 41 15.48 -5.72 7.76
N LYS A 42 16.24 -6.50 8.54
CA LYS A 42 17.46 -6.05 9.21
C LYS A 42 18.65 -6.66 8.46
N CYS A 43 19.37 -5.85 7.70
CA CYS A 43 20.60 -6.25 7.04
C CYS A 43 21.77 -5.43 7.59
N ASN A 44 22.76 -6.08 8.22
CA ASN A 44 23.99 -5.43 8.69
C ASN A 44 23.79 -4.13 9.50
N SER A 45 22.86 -4.15 10.45
CA SER A 45 22.44 -2.99 11.29
C SER A 45 21.59 -1.92 10.59
N PHE A 46 21.35 -2.04 9.27
CA PHE A 46 20.40 -1.20 8.54
C PHE A 46 19.02 -1.84 8.52
N ARG A 47 18.00 -1.01 8.73
CA ARG A 47 16.61 -1.38 8.55
C ARG A 47 16.15 -0.88 7.20
N GLN A 48 15.47 -1.72 6.44
CA GLN A 48 14.86 -1.35 5.17
C GLN A 48 13.50 -2.02 5.03
N PHE A 49 12.57 -1.34 4.38
CA PHE A 49 11.32 -1.99 4.01
C PHE A 49 11.56 -2.94 2.83
N VAL A 50 10.91 -4.09 2.89
CA VAL A 50 10.84 -5.07 1.80
C VAL A 50 9.42 -5.62 1.74
N ILE A 51 9.08 -6.28 0.65
CA ILE A 51 7.82 -7.03 0.55
C ILE A 51 8.15 -8.50 0.79
N ALA A 52 7.55 -9.11 1.80
CA ALA A 52 7.50 -10.55 1.91
C ALA A 52 6.40 -11.07 0.98
N SER A 53 6.69 -12.10 0.19
CA SER A 53 5.75 -12.75 -0.70
C SER A 53 5.73 -14.24 -0.40
N LEU A 54 4.54 -14.79 -0.14
CA LEU A 54 4.30 -16.22 0.02
C LEU A 54 3.59 -16.73 -1.21
N ASP A 55 4.25 -17.61 -1.97
CA ASP A 55 3.59 -18.37 -3.02
C ASP A 55 2.63 -19.37 -2.35
N LEU A 56 1.33 -19.25 -2.61
CA LEU A 56 0.32 -20.10 -1.97
C LEU A 56 0.21 -21.50 -2.61
N VAL A 57 0.80 -21.70 -3.80
CA VAL A 57 0.80 -22.99 -4.51
C VAL A 57 2.00 -23.81 -4.08
N GLU A 58 3.18 -23.21 -4.16
CA GLU A 58 4.45 -23.87 -3.80
C GLU A 58 4.75 -23.76 -2.30
N GLU A 59 4.02 -22.91 -1.57
CA GLU A 59 4.25 -22.61 -0.16
C GLU A 59 5.69 -22.18 0.14
N THR A 60 6.24 -21.34 -0.73
CA THR A 60 7.60 -20.83 -0.60
C THR A 60 7.60 -19.33 -0.39
N PHE A 61 8.55 -18.86 0.43
CA PHE A 61 8.74 -17.44 0.69
C PHE A 61 9.78 -16.85 -0.24
N THR A 62 9.47 -15.67 -0.75
CA THR A 62 10.40 -14.83 -1.48
C THR A 62 10.37 -13.40 -0.92
N GLN A 63 11.44 -12.66 -1.13
CA GLN A 63 11.53 -11.26 -0.77
C GLN A 63 11.56 -10.43 -2.05
N LEU A 64 10.62 -9.49 -2.19
CA LEU A 64 10.61 -8.54 -3.30
C LEU A 64 11.15 -7.19 -2.83
N SER A 65 11.92 -6.55 -3.72
CA SER A 65 12.52 -5.26 -3.48
C SER A 65 11.52 -4.12 -3.68
N MET A 66 11.68 -3.05 -2.89
CA MET A 66 10.96 -1.79 -3.05
C MET A 66 11.36 -1.07 -4.35
N PRO A 67 10.58 -0.06 -4.82
CA PRO A 67 10.94 0.77 -5.96
C PRO A 67 12.32 1.42 -5.81
N CYS A 68 13.05 1.55 -6.91
CA CYS A 68 14.32 2.28 -6.91
C CYS A 68 14.13 3.73 -6.45
N GLY A 69 14.99 4.21 -5.55
CA GLY A 69 14.91 5.55 -4.97
C GLY A 69 14.01 5.66 -3.73
N PHE A 70 13.36 4.57 -3.31
CA PHE A 70 12.61 4.58 -2.05
C PHE A 70 13.52 4.71 -0.82
N ASP A 71 14.76 4.25 -0.92
CA ASP A 71 15.72 4.32 0.19
C ASP A 71 16.07 5.76 0.60
N GLU A 72 15.93 6.73 -0.33
CA GLU A 72 16.12 8.15 -0.05
C GLU A 72 15.09 8.70 0.96
N VAL A 73 13.93 8.05 1.07
CA VAL A 73 12.84 8.47 1.97
C VAL A 73 13.23 8.26 3.45
N TYR A 74 14.02 7.22 3.77
CA TYR A 74 14.43 6.91 5.16
C TYR A 74 15.59 7.74 5.67
N LEU A 75 16.28 8.50 4.81
CA LEU A 75 17.45 9.28 5.21
C LEU A 75 17.08 10.42 6.17
N GLU A 76 15.82 10.87 6.14
CA GLU A 76 15.37 12.05 6.89
C GLU A 76 14.23 11.74 7.87
N VAL A 77 13.48 10.66 7.65
CA VAL A 77 12.35 10.24 8.52
C VAL A 77 12.62 8.84 9.09
N PRO A 78 12.48 8.64 10.42
CA PRO A 78 12.59 7.31 11.01
C PRO A 78 11.59 6.33 10.37
N ILE A 79 12.04 5.10 10.12
CA ILE A 79 11.22 4.02 9.53
C ILE A 79 9.90 3.80 10.28
N GLU A 80 9.89 4.01 11.60
CA GLU A 80 8.72 3.86 12.46
C GLU A 80 7.66 4.96 12.25
N GLU A 81 8.04 6.08 11.64
CA GLU A 81 7.16 7.22 11.35
C GLU A 81 6.64 7.23 9.91
N LEU A 82 7.17 6.35 9.05
CA LEU A 82 6.74 6.26 7.67
C LEU A 82 5.47 5.43 7.52
N TYR A 83 4.58 5.95 6.68
CA TYR A 83 3.35 5.28 6.28
C TYR A 83 3.53 4.76 4.86
N VAL A 84 3.61 3.43 4.75
CA VAL A 84 3.75 2.73 3.48
C VAL A 84 2.60 1.75 3.36
N PHE A 85 1.83 1.90 2.28
CA PHE A 85 0.70 1.04 1.98
C PHE A 85 1.04 0.13 0.81
N LEU A 86 0.61 -1.13 0.90
CA LEU A 86 0.67 -2.11 -0.17
C LEU A 86 -0.74 -2.38 -0.66
N GLY A 87 -0.94 -2.37 -1.97
CA GLY A 87 -2.23 -2.56 -2.60
C GLY A 87 -2.10 -3.26 -3.94
N VAL A 88 -3.23 -3.42 -4.60
CA VAL A 88 -3.31 -3.83 -6.00
C VAL A 88 -4.07 -2.76 -6.75
N LEU A 89 -3.54 -2.32 -7.89
CA LEU A 89 -4.22 -1.39 -8.80
C LEU A 89 -4.08 -1.92 -10.21
N MET A 90 -5.21 -2.12 -10.91
CA MET A 90 -5.23 -2.65 -12.27
C MET A 90 -4.38 -3.93 -12.41
N ASP A 91 -4.66 -4.90 -11.52
CA ASP A 91 -4.00 -6.22 -11.49
C ASP A 91 -2.48 -6.19 -11.31
N CYS A 92 -1.93 -5.09 -10.77
CA CYS A 92 -0.51 -4.93 -10.49
C CYS A 92 -0.29 -4.53 -9.04
N LEU A 93 0.75 -5.08 -8.42
CA LEU A 93 1.15 -4.71 -7.06
C LEU A 93 1.55 -3.23 -7.02
N CYS A 94 1.04 -2.49 -6.03
CA CYS A 94 1.34 -1.07 -5.86
C CYS A 94 1.80 -0.74 -4.45
N ILE A 95 2.69 0.25 -4.36
CA ILE A 95 3.11 0.85 -3.09
C ILE A 95 2.72 2.32 -3.12
N SER A 96 2.19 2.83 -2.01
CA SER A 96 2.03 4.27 -1.82
C SER A 96 2.60 4.74 -0.49
N TYR A 97 3.06 5.99 -0.48
CA TYR A 97 3.60 6.64 0.70
C TYR A 97 3.50 8.16 0.56
N ASP A 98 3.67 8.85 1.68
CA ASP A 98 3.80 10.30 1.73
C ASP A 98 5.29 10.68 1.70
N ASP A 99 5.70 11.43 0.68
CA ASP A 99 7.02 12.06 0.61
C ASP A 99 6.93 13.39 1.37
N PHE A 100 7.71 13.55 2.43
CA PHE A 100 7.76 14.78 3.23
C PHE A 100 8.95 15.66 2.91
N ASN A 101 9.94 15.16 2.17
CA ASN A 101 11.20 15.85 1.93
C ASN A 101 11.05 16.92 0.84
N LYS A 102 10.11 16.72 -0.10
CA LYS A 102 9.90 17.59 -1.27
C LYS A 102 8.57 18.38 -1.22
N GLY A 103 8.02 18.57 -0.02
CA GLY A 103 6.63 19.03 0.21
C GLY A 103 5.71 17.83 0.44
N THR A 104 4.55 18.01 1.08
CA THR A 104 3.60 16.92 1.40
C THR A 104 3.01 16.33 0.12
N ASN A 105 3.73 15.40 -0.51
CA ASN A 105 3.34 14.77 -1.76
C ASN A 105 2.92 13.33 -1.50
N PHE A 106 1.80 12.95 -2.11
CA PHE A 106 1.36 11.57 -2.17
C PHE A 106 1.98 10.88 -3.39
N VAL A 107 2.71 9.80 -3.17
CA VAL A 107 3.41 9.05 -4.21
C VAL A 107 2.82 7.65 -4.33
N VAL A 108 2.58 7.20 -5.56
CA VAL A 108 2.14 5.84 -5.87
C VAL A 108 3.07 5.23 -6.93
N TRP A 109 3.56 4.04 -6.64
CA TRP A 109 4.35 3.19 -7.53
C TRP A 109 3.58 1.93 -7.88
N GLN A 110 3.82 1.39 -9.07
CA GLN A 110 3.23 0.13 -9.55
C GLN A 110 4.29 -0.77 -10.18
N MET A 111 4.30 -2.04 -9.80
CA MET A 111 5.14 -3.08 -10.35
C MET A 111 4.43 -3.68 -11.57
N LYS A 112 4.86 -3.32 -12.78
CA LYS A 112 4.20 -3.74 -14.03
C LYS A 112 4.33 -5.24 -14.30
N GLU A 113 5.40 -5.85 -13.82
CA GLU A 113 5.66 -7.28 -13.93
C GLU A 113 5.98 -7.81 -12.53
N PHE A 114 5.07 -8.64 -12.00
CA PHE A 114 5.17 -9.14 -10.64
C PHE A 114 6.52 -9.84 -10.38
N GLY A 115 7.16 -9.50 -9.27
CA GLY A 115 8.49 -9.97 -8.90
C GLY A 115 9.68 -9.24 -9.56
N VAL A 116 9.47 -8.43 -10.60
CA VAL A 116 10.56 -7.77 -11.33
C VAL A 116 10.79 -6.35 -10.82
N GLN A 117 11.86 -6.14 -10.05
CA GLN A 117 12.19 -4.83 -9.45
C GLN A 117 12.28 -3.69 -10.48
N LYS A 118 12.85 -3.95 -11.67
CA LYS A 118 12.99 -2.92 -12.72
C LYS A 118 11.66 -2.52 -13.36
N SER A 119 10.58 -3.26 -13.10
CA SER A 119 9.25 -2.97 -13.61
C SER A 119 8.47 -1.96 -12.76
N TRP A 120 9.02 -1.54 -11.62
CA TRP A 120 8.45 -0.47 -10.82
C TRP A 120 8.40 0.84 -11.61
N THR A 121 7.20 1.40 -11.74
CA THR A 121 6.94 2.67 -12.42
C THR A 121 6.16 3.60 -11.50
N LYS A 122 6.51 4.89 -11.50
CA LYS A 122 5.80 5.89 -10.71
C LYS A 122 4.52 6.27 -11.43
N LEU A 123 3.37 5.99 -10.81
CA LEU A 123 2.05 6.31 -11.37
C LEU A 123 1.62 7.72 -10.97
N LEU A 124 1.82 8.07 -9.70
CA LEU A 124 1.34 9.31 -9.12
C LEU A 124 2.43 9.96 -8.27
N ASN A 125 2.53 11.27 -8.36
CA ASN A 125 3.30 12.13 -7.49
C ASN A 125 2.59 13.48 -7.45
N VAL A 126 1.73 13.68 -6.45
CA VAL A 126 0.81 14.81 -6.39
C VAL A 126 0.88 15.45 -5.02
N SER A 127 0.89 16.78 -4.96
CA SER A 127 0.92 17.49 -3.69
C SER A 127 -0.44 17.41 -2.99
N TYR A 128 -0.45 17.46 -1.67
CA TYR A 128 -1.69 17.59 -0.89
C TYR A 128 -2.46 18.87 -1.24
N HIS A 129 -1.75 19.92 -1.65
CA HIS A 129 -2.35 21.15 -2.17
C HIS A 129 -3.14 20.88 -3.46
N ASP A 130 -2.56 20.16 -4.42
CA ASP A 130 -3.24 19.77 -5.67
C ASP A 130 -4.41 18.82 -5.41
N LEU A 131 -4.30 17.98 -4.37
CA LEU A 131 -5.40 17.15 -3.87
C LEU A 131 -6.44 17.94 -3.05
N GLN A 132 -6.28 19.26 -2.87
CA GLN A 132 -7.18 20.13 -2.12
C GLN A 132 -7.39 19.68 -0.67
N LEU A 133 -6.35 19.14 -0.05
CA LEU A 133 -6.36 18.63 1.33
C LEU A 133 -5.82 19.70 2.29
N ASP A 134 -6.59 20.02 3.33
CA ASP A 134 -6.14 20.94 4.39
C ASP A 134 -5.21 20.18 5.36
N CYS A 135 -3.92 20.13 5.03
CA CYS A 135 -2.90 19.58 5.92
C CYS A 135 -2.29 20.68 6.79
N LYS A 136 -2.96 20.98 7.92
CA LYS A 136 -2.27 21.71 9.00
C LYS A 136 -1.25 20.77 9.63
N LEU A 137 0.00 20.85 9.18
CA LEU A 137 1.15 20.19 9.80
C LEU A 137 1.27 20.70 11.25
N GLY A 138 0.61 20.01 12.18
CA GLY A 138 0.66 20.32 13.60
C GLY A 138 1.94 19.81 14.24
N LYS A 139 2.33 20.38 15.39
CA LYS A 139 3.50 20.00 16.20
C LYS A 139 3.53 18.53 16.69
N ARG A 140 2.54 17.69 16.34
CA ARG A 140 2.37 16.30 16.83
C ARG A 140 2.42 15.23 15.71
N GLY A 141 2.98 15.56 14.56
CA GLY A 141 3.16 14.60 13.46
C GLY A 141 1.93 14.48 12.54
N HIS A 142 2.10 13.67 11.50
CA HIS A 142 1.18 13.49 10.38
C HIS A 142 -0.15 12.87 10.84
N ARG A 143 -1.26 13.60 10.64
CA ARG A 143 -2.63 13.21 11.05
C ARG A 143 -3.50 12.74 9.90
N LEU A 144 -2.99 12.89 8.67
CA LEU A 144 -3.62 12.48 7.44
C LEU A 144 -2.99 11.14 7.01
N SER A 145 -3.68 10.30 6.26
CA SER A 145 -3.07 9.15 5.59
C SER A 145 -3.83 8.90 4.31
N LEU A 146 -3.11 8.73 3.21
CA LEU A 146 -3.70 8.45 1.91
C LEU A 146 -3.37 7.03 1.48
N PHE A 147 -4.33 6.38 0.84
CA PHE A 147 -4.09 5.13 0.14
C PHE A 147 -4.92 5.08 -1.14
N PRO A 148 -4.36 4.58 -2.25
CA PRO A 148 -5.11 4.45 -3.48
C PRO A 148 -6.06 3.27 -3.33
N LEU A 149 -7.35 3.54 -3.51
CA LEU A 149 -8.38 2.50 -3.48
C LEU A 149 -8.58 1.86 -4.84
N ARG A 150 -8.50 2.65 -5.91
CA ARG A 150 -8.72 2.16 -7.28
C ARG A 150 -8.09 3.08 -8.30
N MET A 151 -7.68 2.51 -9.43
CA MET A 151 -7.28 3.23 -10.63
C MET A 151 -8.19 2.81 -11.79
N TYR A 152 -8.66 3.77 -12.58
CA TYR A 152 -9.47 3.52 -13.77
C TYR A 152 -8.60 3.53 -15.04
N LYS A 153 -9.09 2.90 -16.12
CA LYS A 153 -8.39 2.84 -17.42
C LYS A 153 -8.06 4.21 -18.03
N ASN A 154 -8.82 5.24 -17.67
CA ASN A 154 -8.58 6.61 -18.13
C ASN A 154 -7.44 7.31 -17.37
N GLY A 155 -6.92 6.71 -16.28
CA GLY A 155 -5.88 7.26 -15.42
C GLY A 155 -6.42 7.99 -14.18
N ASP A 156 -7.73 7.95 -13.94
CA ASP A 156 -8.31 8.53 -12.72
C ASP A 156 -8.09 7.60 -11.52
N PHE A 157 -7.86 8.20 -10.36
CA PHE A 157 -7.67 7.49 -9.10
C PHE A 157 -8.84 7.75 -8.16
N VAL A 158 -9.26 6.73 -7.42
CA VAL A 158 -9.99 6.91 -6.16
C VAL A 158 -8.98 6.74 -5.04
N ILE A 159 -8.86 7.74 -4.18
CA ILE A 159 -7.93 7.78 -3.05
C ILE A 159 -8.75 7.92 -1.79
N THR A 160 -8.48 7.08 -0.80
CA THR A 160 -9.04 7.27 0.53
C THR A 160 -8.14 8.22 1.30
N VAL A 161 -8.75 9.20 1.96
CA VAL A 161 -8.12 10.14 2.87
C VAL A 161 -8.62 9.81 4.27
N VAL A 162 -7.71 9.44 5.15
CA VAL A 162 -8.00 9.18 6.56
C VAL A 162 -7.47 10.33 7.37
N HIS A 163 -8.34 10.93 8.20
CA HIS A 163 -7.97 11.94 9.16
C HIS A 163 -8.60 11.60 10.51
N TYR A 164 -7.79 11.06 11.43
CA TYR A 164 -8.24 10.55 12.73
C TYR A 164 -9.24 9.39 12.64
N HIS A 165 -10.51 9.67 12.88
CA HIS A 165 -11.62 8.72 12.80
C HIS A 165 -12.53 9.05 11.61
N HIS A 166 -12.11 9.98 10.75
CA HIS A 166 -12.84 10.39 9.57
C HIS A 166 -12.22 9.77 8.32
N PHE A 167 -13.07 9.14 7.52
CA PHE A 167 -12.73 8.58 6.21
C PHE A 167 -13.45 9.36 5.13
N GLU A 168 -12.69 9.81 4.14
CA GLU A 168 -13.20 10.45 2.93
C GLU A 168 -12.65 9.71 1.71
N ALA A 169 -13.46 9.58 0.67
CA ALA A 169 -12.96 9.18 -0.64
C ALA A 169 -12.87 10.41 -1.53
N ILE A 170 -11.77 10.56 -2.25
CA ILE A 170 -11.61 11.56 -3.31
C ILE A 170 -11.38 10.86 -4.64
N MET A 171 -11.91 11.42 -5.72
CA MET A 171 -11.52 11.03 -7.08
C MET A 171 -10.61 12.10 -7.64
N TYR A 172 -9.43 11.67 -8.08
CA TYR A 172 -8.41 12.51 -8.65
C TYR A 172 -8.25 12.21 -10.14
N ASN A 173 -8.49 13.21 -10.98
CA ASN A 173 -8.19 13.16 -12.40
C ASN A 173 -6.82 13.80 -12.62
N GLN A 174 -5.84 12.96 -12.97
CA GLN A 174 -4.46 13.39 -13.15
C GLN A 174 -4.26 14.26 -14.38
N ARG A 175 -5.06 14.09 -15.44
CA ARG A 175 -4.91 14.84 -16.71
C ARG A 175 -5.27 16.31 -16.55
N ASP A 176 -6.35 16.58 -15.83
CA ASP A 176 -6.91 17.91 -15.64
C ASP A 176 -6.56 18.51 -14.26
N ASN A 177 -5.83 17.77 -13.42
CA ASN A 177 -5.55 18.09 -12.02
C ASN A 177 -6.83 18.46 -11.24
N ARG A 178 -7.88 17.66 -11.40
CA ARG A 178 -9.19 17.90 -10.78
C ARG A 178 -9.46 16.90 -9.67
N VAL A 179 -9.99 17.42 -8.56
CA VAL A 179 -10.38 16.62 -7.40
C VAL A 179 -11.89 16.70 -7.21
N LYS A 180 -12.51 15.55 -6.98
CA LYS A 180 -13.91 15.45 -6.56
C LYS A 180 -13.98 14.73 -5.22
N HIS A 181 -14.53 15.42 -4.23
CA HIS A 181 -14.71 14.90 -2.87
C HIS A 181 -16.03 14.14 -2.71
N PHE A 182 -15.98 12.94 -2.14
CA PHE A 182 -17.16 12.16 -1.77
C PHE A 182 -17.30 12.16 -0.25
N LYS A 183 -17.98 13.19 0.26
CA LYS A 183 -18.26 13.32 1.69
C LYS A 183 -19.49 12.50 2.05
N THR A 184 -19.30 11.49 2.88
CA THR A 184 -20.40 10.76 3.53
C THR A 184 -20.30 10.96 5.03
N LYS A 185 -21.45 11.19 5.67
CA LYS A 185 -21.52 11.50 7.12
C LYS A 185 -21.34 10.25 8.00
N SER A 186 -21.13 9.07 7.42
CA SER A 186 -21.25 7.78 8.12
C SER A 186 -20.23 6.73 7.69
N MET A 187 -19.18 7.11 6.95
CA MET A 187 -18.20 6.16 6.43
C MET A 187 -17.17 5.82 7.51
N ASN A 188 -17.22 4.59 8.01
CA ASN A 188 -16.32 4.11 9.08
C ASN A 188 -15.14 3.30 8.55
N TRP A 189 -15.26 2.70 7.34
CA TRP A 189 -14.24 1.86 6.71
C TRP A 189 -14.40 1.92 5.18
N ILE A 190 -13.30 1.87 4.43
CA ILE A 190 -13.29 1.72 2.97
C ILE A 190 -12.19 0.73 2.63
N PHE A 191 -12.55 -0.35 1.95
CA PHE A 191 -11.62 -1.33 1.41
C PHE A 191 -12.11 -1.77 0.04
N GLU A 192 -11.18 -2.13 -0.84
CA GLU A 192 -11.53 -2.75 -2.10
C GLU A 192 -11.81 -4.23 -1.85
N THR A 193 -12.94 -4.73 -2.34
CA THR A 193 -13.26 -6.15 -2.35
C THR A 193 -13.33 -6.61 -3.79
N ASP A 194 -12.45 -7.52 -4.17
CA ASP A 194 -12.64 -8.28 -5.39
C ASP A 194 -13.54 -9.47 -5.05
N TYR A 195 -14.73 -9.49 -5.66
CA TYR A 195 -15.62 -10.63 -5.56
C TYR A 195 -15.04 -11.77 -6.39
N ILE A 196 -14.56 -12.82 -5.72
CA ILE A 196 -14.19 -14.07 -6.37
C ILE A 196 -15.42 -14.97 -6.34
N GLU A 197 -15.98 -15.21 -7.52
CA GLU A 197 -17.14 -16.09 -7.72
C GLU A 197 -16.77 -17.52 -7.30
N SER A 198 -17.52 -18.10 -6.38
CA SER A 198 -17.31 -19.50 -5.95
C SER A 198 -17.65 -20.45 -7.09
N LEU A 199 -16.70 -21.29 -7.51
CA LEU A 199 -16.94 -22.39 -8.46
C LEU A 199 -17.78 -23.54 -7.87
N VAL A 200 -18.19 -23.44 -6.60
CA VAL A 200 -19.09 -24.43 -5.99
C VAL A 200 -20.52 -23.91 -6.11
N SER A 201 -21.31 -24.59 -6.94
CA SER A 201 -22.76 -24.41 -6.95
C SER A 201 -23.33 -24.81 -5.57
N PRO A 202 -24.20 -24.00 -4.96
CA PRO A 202 -24.94 -24.45 -3.78
C PRO A 202 -25.80 -25.66 -4.18
N LEU A 203 -25.69 -26.73 -3.40
CA LEU A 203 -26.54 -27.92 -3.47
C LEU A 203 -28.00 -27.58 -3.12
#